data_AF-A0A7K0LCQ7-F1
#
_entry.id   AF-A0A7K0LCQ7-F1
#
_cell.length_a   1.000
_cell.length_b   1.000
_cell.length_c   1.000
_cell.angle_alpha   90.00
_cell.angle_beta   90.00
_cell.angle_gamma   90.00
#
_symmetry.space_group_name_H-M   'P 1'
#
loop_
_entity.id
_entity.type
_entity.pdbx_description
1 polymer ?
#
loop_
_entity_poly.entity_id
_entity_poly.type
_entity_poly.pdbx_seq_one_letter_code
_entity_poly.pdbx_strand_id
1 'polypeptide(L)'
;DLRDWAQAGIDARQQEANQVRQIIGEEVQRFTQESISRQAAPLVAELHERAESIRRAELERFSSKLGALTPEQRDAVEALSKAVVAKLLHSPSVQLKNSAGTPQGERIAAALRDLFDIE
;
A
#
# COMPACT_ATOMS: atom_id res chain seq x y z
N ASP A 1 -9.46 58.85 0.71
CA ASP A 1 -9.41 58.62 -0.75
C ASP A 1 -9.97 57.23 -1.03
N LEU A 2 -10.91 57.10 -1.99
CA LEU A 2 -11.55 55.82 -2.32
C LEU A 2 -10.62 54.89 -3.11
N ARG A 3 -9.65 55.47 -3.84
CA ARG A 3 -8.68 54.72 -4.64
C ARG A 3 -7.71 53.93 -3.76
N ASP A 4 -7.23 54.55 -2.69
CA ASP A 4 -6.31 53.91 -1.75
C ASP A 4 -6.96 52.73 -1.01
N TRP A 5 -8.24 52.87 -0.63
CA TRP A 5 -8.99 51.78 0.00
C TRP A 5 -9.25 50.61 -0.98
N ALA A 6 -9.59 50.92 -2.24
CA ALA A 6 -9.76 49.91 -3.28
C ALA A 6 -8.45 49.17 -3.58
N GLN A 7 -7.31 49.87 -3.63
CA GLN A 7 -5.99 49.28 -3.85
C GLN A 7 -5.60 48.34 -2.70
N ALA A 8 -5.78 48.78 -1.45
CA ALA A 8 -5.53 47.94 -0.28
C ALA A 8 -6.37 46.66 -0.28
N GLY A 9 -7.64 46.74 -0.71
CA GLY A 9 -8.52 45.57 -0.86
C GLY A 9 -8.16 44.65 -2.03
N ILE A 10 -7.51 45.15 -3.08
CA ILE A 10 -6.94 44.32 -4.16
C ILE A 10 -5.69 43.60 -3.67
N ASP A 11 -4.79 44.30 -3.00
CA ASP A 11 -3.53 43.73 -2.50
C ASP A 11 -3.78 42.67 -1.43
N ALA A 12 -4.74 42.90 -0.52
CA ALA A 12 -5.16 41.92 0.48
C ALA A 12 -5.71 40.63 -0.17
N ARG A 13 -6.62 40.76 -1.15
CA ARG A 13 -7.15 39.60 -1.88
C ARG A 13 -6.07 38.87 -2.69
N GLN A 14 -5.09 39.58 -3.23
CA GLN A 14 -3.98 38.97 -3.94
C GLN A 14 -3.08 38.16 -2.99
N GLN A 15 -2.83 38.66 -1.78
CA GLN A 15 -2.09 37.93 -0.75
C GLN A 15 -2.86 36.69 -0.27
N GLU A 16 -4.16 36.81 -0.01
CA GLU A 16 -5.02 35.67 0.33
C GLU A 16 -5.02 34.62 -0.78
N ALA A 17 -5.16 35.03 -2.04
CA ALA A 17 -5.12 34.13 -3.19
C ALA A 17 -3.76 33.43 -3.34
N ASN A 18 -2.65 34.07 -2.96
CA ASN A 18 -1.34 33.43 -2.96
C ASN A 18 -1.24 32.37 -1.85
N GLN A 19 -1.74 32.66 -0.65
CA GLN A 19 -1.77 31.70 0.46
C GLN A 19 -2.63 30.48 0.12
N VAL A 20 -3.81 30.70 -0.46
CA VAL A 20 -4.70 29.61 -0.92
C VAL A 20 -4.00 28.76 -1.99
N ARG A 21 -3.30 29.38 -2.94
CA ARG A 21 -2.56 28.63 -3.98
C ARG A 21 -1.45 27.74 -3.39
N GLN A 22 -0.78 28.19 -2.32
CA GLN A 22 0.21 27.35 -1.64
C GLN A 22 -0.45 26.12 -1.00
N ILE A 23 -1.54 26.31 -0.26
CA ILE A 23 -2.29 25.22 0.38
C ILE A 23 -2.78 24.20 -0.67
N ILE A 24 -3.33 24.68 -1.79
CA ILE A 24 -3.75 23.82 -2.90
C ILE A 24 -2.57 23.06 -3.48
N GLY A 25 -1.42 23.71 -3.68
CA GLY A 25 -0.21 23.05 -4.18
C GLY A 25 0.25 21.90 -3.29
N GLU A 26 0.30 22.14 -1.97
CA GLU A 26 0.63 21.12 -0.97
C GLU A 26 -0.37 19.95 -1.00
N GLU A 27 -1.67 20.24 -1.12
CA GLU A 27 -2.71 19.22 -1.14
C GLU A 27 -2.72 18.40 -2.44
N VAL A 28 -2.47 19.04 -3.59
CA VAL A 28 -2.30 18.34 -4.88
C VAL A 28 -1.09 17.41 -4.82
N GLN A 29 0.00 17.84 -4.21
CA GLN A 29 1.18 16.99 -4.02
C GLN A 29 0.86 15.79 -3.12
N ARG A 30 0.19 16.01 -1.98
CA ARG A 30 -0.25 14.93 -1.07
C ARG A 30 -1.14 13.92 -1.79
N PHE A 31 -2.19 14.39 -2.46
CA PHE A 31 -3.13 13.54 -3.20
C PHE A 31 -2.44 12.74 -4.30
N THR A 32 -1.49 13.36 -5.02
CA THR A 32 -0.72 12.67 -6.06
C THR A 32 0.10 11.51 -5.47
N GLN A 33 0.76 11.72 -4.33
CA GLN A 33 1.52 10.66 -3.66
C GLN A 33 0.62 9.52 -3.15
N GLU A 34 -0.53 9.85 -2.58
CA GLU A 34 -1.51 8.85 -2.15
C GLU A 34 -2.08 8.04 -3.33
N SER A 35 -2.40 8.72 -4.43
CA SER A 35 -2.90 8.09 -5.65
C SER A 35 -1.87 7.13 -6.24
N ILE A 36 -0.60 7.54 -6.30
CA ILE A 36 0.51 6.71 -6.76
C ILE A 36 0.68 5.48 -5.85
N SER A 37 0.66 5.66 -4.52
CA SER A 37 0.77 4.53 -3.58
C SER A 37 -0.35 3.50 -3.75
N ARG A 38 -1.56 3.93 -4.09
CA ARG A 38 -2.70 3.04 -4.39
C ARG A 38 -2.48 2.19 -5.65
N GLN A 39 -1.63 2.61 -6.60
CA GLN A 39 -1.32 1.81 -7.79
C GLN A 39 -0.56 0.52 -7.46
N ALA A 40 0.10 0.44 -6.30
CA ALA A 40 0.72 -0.78 -5.82
C ALA A 40 -0.27 -1.80 -5.24
N ALA A 41 -1.52 -1.40 -4.96
CA ALA A 41 -2.49 -2.24 -4.26
C ALA A 41 -2.83 -3.55 -5.00
N PRO A 42 -3.02 -3.58 -6.34
CA PRO A 42 -3.28 -4.83 -7.07
C PRO A 42 -2.14 -5.84 -6.92
N LEU A 43 -0.90 -5.42 -7.18
CA LEU A 43 0.26 -6.31 -7.05
C LEU A 43 0.48 -6.81 -5.61
N VAL A 44 0.21 -5.97 -4.60
CA VAL A 44 0.20 -6.44 -3.20
C VAL A 44 -0.88 -7.49 -2.97
N ALA A 45 -2.08 -7.33 -3.54
CA ALA A 45 -3.13 -8.31 -3.40
C ALA A 45 -2.73 -9.65 -4.03
N GLU A 46 -2.20 -9.64 -5.25
CA GLU A 46 -1.73 -10.86 -5.95
C GLU A 46 -0.62 -11.57 -5.19
N LEU A 47 0.33 -10.83 -4.62
CA LEU A 47 1.38 -11.38 -3.78
C LEU A 47 0.81 -12.13 -2.57
N HIS A 48 -0.20 -11.56 -1.91
CA HIS A 48 -0.87 -12.18 -0.76
C HIS A 48 -1.69 -13.40 -1.19
N GLU A 49 -2.42 -13.32 -2.31
CA GLU A 49 -3.18 -14.45 -2.85
C GLU A 49 -2.27 -15.63 -3.22
N ARG A 50 -1.14 -15.36 -3.85
CA ARG A 50 -0.14 -16.38 -4.18
C ARG A 50 0.40 -17.07 -2.94
N ALA A 51 0.77 -16.30 -1.90
CA ALA A 51 1.26 -16.86 -0.65
C ALA A 51 0.18 -17.66 0.09
N GLU A 52 -1.07 -17.20 0.11
CA GLU A 52 -2.19 -17.93 0.70
C GLU A 52 -2.51 -19.22 -0.07
N SER A 53 -2.36 -19.22 -1.39
CA SER A 53 -2.47 -20.44 -2.20
C SER A 53 -1.42 -21.48 -1.78
N ILE A 54 -0.16 -21.07 -1.64
CA ILE A 54 0.93 -21.95 -1.20
C ILE A 54 0.65 -22.47 0.23
N ARG A 55 0.28 -21.57 1.15
CA ARG A 55 -0.03 -21.93 2.54
C ARG A 55 -1.14 -22.97 2.63
N ARG A 56 -2.24 -22.78 1.89
CA ARG A 56 -3.36 -23.73 1.85
C ARG A 56 -2.95 -25.07 1.25
N ALA A 57 -2.18 -25.07 0.16
CA ALA A 57 -1.68 -26.29 -0.47
C ALA A 57 -0.80 -27.11 0.49
N GLU A 58 0.06 -26.45 1.28
CA GLU A 58 0.88 -27.14 2.28
C GLU A 58 0.06 -27.67 3.46
N LEU A 59 -0.93 -26.93 3.97
CA LEU A 59 -1.83 -27.46 5.00
C LEU A 59 -2.59 -28.70 4.52
N GLU A 60 -3.07 -28.69 3.27
CA GLU A 60 -3.74 -29.84 2.67
C GLU A 60 -2.78 -31.02 2.49
N ARG A 61 -1.56 -30.78 1.99
CA ARG A 61 -0.53 -31.81 1.84
C ARG A 61 -0.19 -32.52 3.15
N PHE A 62 -0.29 -31.82 4.27
CA PHE A 62 -0.04 -32.37 5.61
C PHE A 62 -1.33 -32.78 6.34
N SER A 63 -2.51 -32.73 5.71
CA SER A 63 -3.81 -32.98 6.34
C SER A 63 -3.89 -34.35 7.03
N SER A 64 -3.32 -35.39 6.41
CA SER A 64 -3.24 -36.74 6.98
C SER A 64 -2.40 -36.81 8.27
N LYS A 65 -1.24 -36.12 8.30
CA LYS A 65 -0.36 -36.05 9.48
C LYS A 65 -0.95 -35.19 10.59
N LEU A 66 -1.73 -34.18 10.22
CA LEU A 66 -2.46 -33.31 11.15
C LEU A 66 -3.81 -33.93 11.57
N GLY A 67 -4.15 -35.12 11.07
CA GLY A 67 -5.46 -35.76 11.26
C GLY A 67 -5.82 -36.03 12.73
N ALA A 68 -4.82 -36.30 13.58
CA ALA A 68 -5.01 -36.55 15.00
C ALA A 68 -5.20 -35.28 15.86
N LEU A 69 -5.03 -34.09 15.29
CA LEU A 69 -5.22 -32.83 16.01
C LEU A 69 -6.70 -32.57 16.30
N THR A 70 -6.97 -32.06 17.51
CA THR A 70 -8.31 -31.54 17.87
C THR A 70 -8.65 -30.30 17.02
N PRO A 71 -9.94 -29.91 16.92
CA PRO A 71 -10.33 -28.68 16.22
C PRO A 71 -9.54 -27.46 16.67
N GLU A 72 -9.36 -27.26 17.97
CA GLU A 72 -8.63 -26.11 18.54
C GLU A 72 -7.15 -26.13 18.16
N GLN A 73 -6.54 -27.31 18.09
CA GLN A 73 -5.15 -27.46 17.68
C GLN A 73 -4.98 -27.20 16.17
N ARG A 74 -5.96 -27.60 15.35
CA ARG A 74 -5.96 -27.29 13.91
C ARG A 74 -6.08 -25.79 13.68
N ASP A 75 -6.96 -25.12 14.41
CA ASP A 75 -7.10 -23.66 14.35
C ASP A 75 -5.81 -22.95 14.75
N ALA A 76 -5.10 -23.46 15.79
CA ALA A 76 -3.81 -22.92 16.21
C ALA A 76 -2.73 -23.05 15.11
N VAL A 77 -2.68 -24.19 14.42
CA VAL A 77 -1.77 -24.39 13.28
C VAL A 77 -2.12 -23.47 12.11
N GLU A 78 -3.41 -23.31 11.82
CA GLU A 78 -3.86 -22.41 10.77
C GLU A 78 -3.49 -20.96 11.10
N ALA A 79 -3.78 -20.49 12.32
CA ALA A 79 -3.43 -19.16 12.79
C ALA A 79 -1.91 -18.92 12.77
N LEU A 80 -1.11 -19.91 13.20
CA LEU A 80 0.35 -19.84 13.14
C LEU A 80 0.83 -19.66 11.69
N SER A 81 0.33 -20.49 10.76
CA SER A 81 0.73 -20.42 9.36
C SER A 81 0.38 -19.07 8.72
N LYS A 82 -0.82 -18.53 9.00
CA LYS A 82 -1.25 -17.19 8.56
C LYS A 82 -0.33 -16.11 9.13
N ALA A 83 0.01 -16.20 10.42
CA ALA A 83 0.90 -15.23 11.06
C ALA A 83 2.31 -15.22 10.46
N VAL A 84 2.84 -16.38 10.08
CA VAL A 84 4.14 -16.48 9.38
C VAL A 84 4.06 -15.80 8.02
N VAL A 85 3.06 -16.11 7.20
CA VAL A 85 2.87 -15.47 5.88
C VAL A 85 2.73 -13.96 6.02
N ALA A 86 1.87 -13.48 6.93
CA ALA A 86 1.67 -12.06 7.17
C ALA A 86 2.97 -11.34 7.54
N LYS A 87 3.80 -11.95 8.40
CA LYS A 87 5.10 -11.38 8.80
C LYS A 87 6.10 -11.33 7.64
N LEU A 88 6.17 -12.38 6.82
CA LEU A 88 7.04 -12.42 5.65
C LEU A 88 6.65 -11.36 4.61
N LEU A 89 5.35 -11.17 4.39
CA LEU A 89 4.85 -10.25 3.36
C LEU A 89 4.75 -8.80 3.82
N HIS A 90 4.85 -8.51 5.12
CA HIS A 90 4.71 -7.15 5.63
C HIS A 90 5.75 -6.19 5.03
N SER A 91 7.04 -6.50 5.15
CA SER A 91 8.13 -5.66 4.65
C SER A 91 8.07 -5.42 3.13
N PRO A 92 7.94 -6.45 2.25
CA PRO A 92 7.86 -6.21 0.81
C PRO A 92 6.59 -5.45 0.41
N SER A 93 5.44 -5.70 1.06
CA SER A 93 4.20 -4.96 0.81
C SER A 93 4.35 -3.46 1.13
N VAL A 94 4.99 -3.14 2.27
CA VAL A 94 5.25 -1.76 2.69
C VAL A 94 6.25 -1.09 1.74
N GLN A 95 7.34 -1.78 1.40
CA GLN A 95 8.36 -1.24 0.51
C GLN A 95 7.80 -0.92 -0.88
N LEU A 96 6.95 -1.78 -1.43
CA LEU A 96 6.30 -1.58 -2.72
C LEU A 96 5.35 -0.36 -2.69
N LYS A 97 4.52 -0.23 -1.64
CA LYS A 97 3.62 0.92 -1.45
C LYS A 97 4.36 2.26 -1.27
N ASN A 98 5.45 2.26 -0.51
CA ASN A 98 6.25 3.46 -0.25
C ASN A 98 7.08 3.89 -1.46
N SER A 99 7.44 2.96 -2.34
CA SER A 99 8.26 3.23 -3.53
C SER A 99 7.43 3.38 -4.80
N ALA A 100 6.10 3.28 -4.73
CA ALA A 100 5.21 3.34 -5.87
C ALA A 100 5.43 4.63 -6.70
N GLY A 101 5.33 4.53 -8.02
CA GLY A 101 5.57 5.63 -8.96
C GLY A 101 7.01 6.16 -8.99
N THR A 102 7.96 5.43 -8.39
CA THR A 102 9.40 5.71 -8.53
C THR A 102 10.08 4.62 -9.35
N PRO A 103 11.24 4.89 -9.98
CA PRO A 103 12.03 3.86 -10.67
C PRO A 103 12.44 2.70 -9.77
N GLN A 104 12.59 2.94 -8.45
CA GLN A 104 12.86 1.88 -7.49
C GLN A 104 11.63 0.99 -7.28
N GLY A 105 10.44 1.59 -7.16
CA GLY A 105 9.19 0.84 -7.04
C GLY A 105 8.92 -0.04 -8.25
N GLU A 106 9.19 0.44 -9.47
CA GLU A 106 9.07 -0.35 -10.69
C GLU A 106 9.99 -1.57 -10.69
N ARG A 107 11.25 -1.41 -10.25
CA ARG A 107 12.19 -2.54 -10.12
C ARG A 107 11.75 -3.55 -9.07
N ILE A 108 11.23 -3.08 -7.93
CA ILE A 108 10.70 -3.96 -6.89
C ILE A 108 9.47 -4.70 -7.40
N ALA A 109 8.58 -4.01 -8.10
CA ALA A 109 7.40 -4.61 -8.70
C ALA A 109 7.78 -5.72 -9.69
N ALA A 110 8.71 -5.45 -10.62
CA ALA A 110 9.22 -6.44 -11.55
C ALA A 110 9.84 -7.66 -10.84
N ALA A 111 10.69 -7.42 -9.85
CA ALA A 111 11.29 -8.52 -9.08
C ALA A 111 10.25 -9.36 -8.33
N LEU A 112 9.20 -8.74 -7.77
CA LEU A 112 8.13 -9.48 -7.10
C LEU A 112 7.32 -10.33 -8.07
N ARG A 113 7.02 -9.82 -9.28
CA ARG A 113 6.39 -10.61 -10.34
C ARG A 113 7.21 -11.83 -10.71
N ASP A 114 8.51 -11.65 -10.95
CA ASP A 114 9.41 -12.74 -11.35
C ASP A 114 9.60 -13.78 -10.23
N LEU A 115 9.77 -13.33 -8.98
CA LEU A 115 10.06 -14.21 -7.85
C LEU A 115 8.83 -14.96 -7.33
N PHE A 116 7.63 -14.40 -7.48
CA PHE A 116 6.39 -14.97 -6.95
C PHE A 116 5.44 -15.49 -8.04
N ASP A 117 5.72 -15.25 -9.32
CA ASP A 117 4.88 -15.66 -10.44
C ASP A 117 3.48 -15.02 -10.35
N ILE A 118 3.46 -13.68 -10.34
CA ILE A 118 2.27 -12.81 -10.20
C ILE A 118 2.32 -11.68 -11.26
N GLU A 119 1.20 -11.02 -11.60
CA GLU A 119 1.06 -10.07 -12.72
C GLU A 119 0.99 -8.58 -12.31
#